data_AF-A0A6A5FDC8-F1
#
_entry.id   AF-A0A6A5FDC8-F1
#
_cell.length_a   1.000
_cell.length_b   1.000
_cell.length_c   1.000
_cell.angle_alpha   90.00
_cell.angle_beta   90.00
_cell.angle_gamma   90.00
#
_symmetry.space_group_name_H-M   'P 1'
#
loop_
_entity.id
_entity.type
_entity.pdbx_description
1 polymer ?
#
loop_
_entity_poly.entity_id
_entity_poly.type
_entity_poly.pdbx_seq_one_letter_code
_entity_poly.pdbx_strand_id
1 'polypeptide(L)'
;MEELLTVNPMNGHTTAQEIFQQLCDAIENAGLSWKRFVGITTDGAPSMTGRKNGLVALVQKKLEEEGVEESIALHCIIHQQALCSKCLKFDNVMSVVVKCINQIRSKGLKHQRFRAFLEEMESEYGDVLYFTGVRWLSRGNVLKRFFELRAEVKAFMEKDGVAVPVLSDPKWLMDLAFLVDITHELNVLNKKLQGQGQLVSAAYDNVRAFSTKLVLWKAQLSQTNLCHFPACKALVDAGTPFSGEKYVDVILKLQEEFDHRFADFKTHRATFQIFADPFSFDVDDAPPVLQIDLIDLQCNSELKAKFREVSGKADKLGQFLRELIPSFPELSRMFKRTMCLFGSTYLCEKLFSTLNFNKSKYRSRLTDDHLQAILRVSTAPPSSQMWLGYARGSAARSLAARSRQEKPCSEEQFMFFNVSFMFRTIHVHKKVKD
;
A
#
# COMPACT_ATOMS: atom_id res chain seq x y z
N MET A 1 12.10 1.19 -15.03
CA MET A 1 10.78 1.69 -14.58
C MET A 1 10.04 0.51 -13.93
N GLU A 2 8.92 0.70 -13.21
CA GLU A 2 8.10 -0.44 -12.76
C GLU A 2 7.25 -0.93 -13.93
N GLU A 3 7.32 -2.23 -14.26
CA GLU A 3 6.67 -2.81 -15.44
C GLU A 3 5.94 -4.09 -15.07
N LEU A 4 4.78 -4.30 -15.70
CA LEU A 4 4.03 -5.55 -15.57
C LEU A 4 4.66 -6.60 -16.50
N LEU A 5 5.22 -7.67 -15.94
CA LEU A 5 5.86 -8.74 -16.69
C LEU A 5 4.83 -9.70 -17.30
N THR A 6 3.96 -10.27 -16.46
CA THR A 6 2.89 -11.14 -16.92
C THR A 6 1.70 -11.17 -15.95
N VAL A 7 0.57 -11.63 -16.49
CA VAL A 7 -0.67 -11.87 -15.77
C VAL A 7 -1.16 -13.25 -16.16
N ASN A 8 -1.06 -14.20 -15.23
CA ASN A 8 -1.35 -15.61 -15.52
C ASN A 8 -2.60 -16.04 -14.74
N PRO A 9 -3.68 -16.48 -15.41
CA PRO A 9 -4.83 -17.07 -14.75
C PRO A 9 -4.47 -18.42 -14.15
N MET A 10 -4.89 -18.65 -12.91
CA MET A 10 -4.69 -19.88 -12.14
C MET A 10 -5.96 -20.73 -12.25
N ASN A 11 -5.94 -21.67 -13.19
CA ASN A 11 -7.08 -22.54 -13.48
C ASN A 11 -7.15 -23.77 -12.54
N GLY A 12 -6.15 -23.97 -11.68
CA GLY A 12 -6.00 -25.08 -10.71
C GLY A 12 -6.04 -24.65 -9.24
N HIS A 13 -5.19 -25.24 -8.39
CA HIS A 13 -5.10 -24.91 -6.96
C HIS A 13 -4.14 -23.75 -6.72
N THR A 14 -4.45 -22.87 -5.78
CA THR A 14 -3.60 -21.70 -5.49
C THR A 14 -2.47 -22.07 -4.51
N THR A 15 -1.75 -23.15 -4.81
CA THR A 15 -0.64 -23.64 -3.99
C THR A 15 0.63 -22.85 -4.29
N ALA A 16 1.55 -22.81 -3.32
CA ALA A 16 2.85 -22.18 -3.51
C ALA A 16 3.62 -22.73 -4.72
N GLN A 17 3.46 -24.02 -4.99
CA GLN A 17 4.18 -24.75 -6.03
C GLN A 17 3.68 -24.39 -7.42
N GLU A 18 2.36 -24.29 -7.60
CA GLU A 18 1.78 -23.78 -8.84
C GLU A 18 2.16 -22.30 -9.05
N ILE A 19 2.15 -21.48 -8.00
CA ILE A 19 2.58 -20.07 -8.09
C ILE A 19 4.06 -19.96 -8.46
N PHE A 20 4.91 -20.80 -7.88
CA PHE A 20 6.33 -20.84 -8.17
C PHE A 20 6.59 -21.26 -9.62
N GLN A 21 5.91 -22.28 -10.13
CA GLN A 21 6.04 -22.69 -11.54
C GLN A 21 5.68 -21.55 -12.49
N GLN A 22 4.57 -20.85 -12.22
CA GLN A 22 4.19 -19.69 -13.02
C GLN A 22 5.21 -18.55 -12.98
N LEU A 23 5.90 -18.37 -11.86
CA LEU A 23 7.01 -17.42 -11.74
C LEU A 23 8.22 -17.86 -12.58
N CYS A 24 8.58 -19.15 -12.54
CA CYS A 24 9.64 -19.71 -13.40
C CYS A 24 9.33 -19.49 -14.88
N ASP A 25 8.14 -19.91 -15.32
CA ASP A 25 7.71 -19.76 -16.71
C ASP A 25 7.72 -18.28 -17.12
N ALA A 26 7.30 -17.37 -16.24
CA ALA A 26 7.31 -15.93 -16.52
C ALA A 26 8.73 -15.36 -16.70
N ILE A 27 9.68 -15.81 -15.89
CA ILE A 27 11.09 -15.38 -15.96
C ILE A 27 11.74 -15.93 -17.24
N GLU A 28 11.52 -17.22 -17.54
CA GLU A 28 12.06 -17.88 -18.73
C GLU A 28 11.48 -17.30 -20.02
N ASN A 29 10.15 -17.14 -20.11
CA ASN A 29 9.50 -16.58 -21.29
C ASN A 29 9.90 -15.13 -21.59
N ALA A 30 10.33 -14.39 -20.57
CA ALA A 30 10.85 -13.04 -20.71
C ALA A 30 12.37 -13.00 -21.01
N GLY A 31 13.03 -14.16 -21.13
CA GLY A 31 14.47 -14.25 -21.39
C GLY A 31 15.33 -13.75 -20.23
N LEU A 32 14.84 -13.86 -19.00
CA LEU A 32 15.48 -13.30 -17.82
C LEU A 32 16.25 -14.35 -17.04
N SER A 33 17.38 -13.95 -16.45
CA SER A 33 18.21 -14.86 -15.64
C SER A 33 17.90 -14.73 -14.14
N TRP A 34 17.77 -15.87 -13.47
CA TRP A 34 17.68 -15.95 -12.00
C TRP A 34 18.88 -15.31 -11.28
N LYS A 35 20.06 -15.28 -11.91
CA LYS A 35 21.27 -14.64 -11.36
C LYS A 35 21.12 -13.15 -11.07
N ARG A 36 20.13 -12.51 -11.70
CA ARG A 36 19.85 -11.07 -11.59
C ARG A 36 18.69 -10.77 -10.63
N PHE A 37 18.20 -11.78 -9.91
CA PHE A 37 17.09 -11.68 -8.97
C PHE A 37 17.53 -10.99 -7.67
N VAL A 38 16.93 -9.86 -7.36
CA VAL A 38 17.23 -9.05 -6.17
C VAL A 38 16.33 -9.43 -5.00
N GLY A 39 15.14 -9.96 -5.29
CA GLY A 39 14.17 -10.33 -4.27
C GLY A 39 12.72 -10.31 -4.73
N ILE A 40 11.84 -10.60 -3.78
CA ILE A 40 10.40 -10.82 -3.97
C ILE A 40 9.57 -10.03 -2.95
N THR A 41 8.43 -9.51 -3.36
CA THR A 41 7.39 -8.99 -2.46
C THR A 41 6.10 -9.79 -2.61
N THR A 42 5.48 -10.17 -1.49
CA THR A 42 4.22 -10.96 -1.46
C THR A 42 3.18 -10.34 -0.52
N ASP A 43 1.92 -10.78 -0.63
CA ASP A 43 0.80 -10.32 0.22
C ASP A 43 0.77 -10.95 1.62
N GLY A 44 1.77 -11.76 1.97
CA GLY A 44 1.88 -12.41 3.26
C GLY A 44 0.95 -13.62 3.47
N ALA A 45 0.19 -14.06 2.45
CA ALA A 45 -0.68 -15.23 2.58
C ALA A 45 0.10 -16.51 2.93
N PRO A 46 -0.52 -17.50 3.60
CA PRO A 46 0.18 -18.73 4.00
C PRO A 46 0.86 -19.49 2.84
N SER A 47 0.25 -19.47 1.65
CA SER A 47 0.84 -20.05 0.43
C SER A 47 2.08 -19.28 -0.05
N MET A 48 2.25 -18.03 0.35
CA MET A 48 3.41 -17.20 0.00
C MET A 48 4.54 -17.34 1.02
N THR A 49 4.20 -17.30 2.31
CA THR A 49 5.17 -17.15 3.42
C THR A 49 5.45 -18.43 4.21
N GLY A 50 4.85 -19.57 3.83
CA GLY A 50 5.11 -20.85 4.46
C GLY A 50 6.61 -21.21 4.51
N ARG A 51 7.10 -21.62 5.69
CA ARG A 51 8.54 -21.83 5.94
C ARG A 51 9.22 -22.84 5.01
N LYS A 52 8.51 -23.88 4.59
CA LYS A 52 9.05 -24.96 3.73
C LYS A 52 8.41 -24.97 2.34
N ASN A 53 7.08 -24.81 2.32
CA ASN A 53 6.26 -24.94 1.12
C ASN A 53 5.56 -23.62 0.77
N GLY A 54 6.11 -22.47 1.17
CA GLY A 54 5.65 -21.16 0.73
C GLY A 54 6.44 -20.71 -0.50
N LEU A 55 5.85 -19.83 -1.32
CA LEU A 55 6.52 -19.27 -2.51
C LEU A 55 7.89 -18.71 -2.18
N VAL A 56 8.03 -17.92 -1.10
CA VAL A 56 9.29 -17.31 -0.70
C VAL A 56 10.36 -18.37 -0.43
N ALA A 57 10.01 -19.47 0.23
CA ALA A 57 10.93 -20.57 0.50
C ALA A 57 11.36 -21.29 -0.79
N LEU A 58 10.42 -21.50 -1.73
CA LEU A 58 10.71 -22.12 -3.03
C LEU A 58 11.63 -21.23 -3.88
N VAL A 59 11.37 -19.93 -3.91
CA VAL A 59 12.24 -18.95 -4.58
C VAL A 59 13.63 -18.95 -3.96
N GLN A 60 13.73 -18.91 -2.64
CA GLN A 60 15.02 -18.91 -1.95
C GLN A 60 15.84 -20.17 -2.30
N LYS A 61 15.22 -21.34 -2.30
CA LYS A 61 15.87 -22.59 -2.72
C LYS A 61 16.38 -22.52 -4.17
N LYS A 62 15.58 -21.97 -5.09
CA LYS A 62 15.99 -21.79 -6.49
C LYS A 62 17.17 -20.82 -6.62
N LEU A 63 17.20 -19.77 -5.81
CA LEU A 63 18.32 -18.82 -5.79
C LEU A 63 19.62 -19.46 -5.28
N GLU A 64 19.52 -20.31 -4.26
CA GLU A 64 20.65 -21.11 -3.77
C GLU A 64 21.20 -22.04 -4.85
N GLU A 65 20.33 -22.73 -5.60
CA GLU A 65 20.70 -23.59 -6.74
C GLU A 65 21.41 -22.81 -7.86
N GLU A 66 21.08 -21.54 -8.05
CA GLU A 66 21.65 -20.65 -9.08
C GLU A 66 22.90 -19.88 -8.59
N GLY A 67 23.31 -20.07 -7.33
CA GLY A 67 24.46 -19.38 -6.72
C GLY A 67 24.21 -17.90 -6.41
N VAL A 68 22.96 -17.52 -6.10
CA VAL A 68 22.58 -16.14 -5.75
C VAL A 68 22.45 -16.03 -4.22
N GLU A 69 23.47 -15.46 -3.58
CA GLU A 69 23.56 -15.44 -2.11
C GLU A 69 22.68 -14.37 -1.44
N GLU A 70 22.39 -13.28 -2.13
CA GLU A 70 21.65 -12.15 -1.56
C GLU A 70 20.29 -12.02 -2.23
N SER A 71 19.21 -12.20 -1.48
CA SER A 71 17.85 -11.93 -1.92
C SER A 71 17.02 -11.30 -0.80
N ILE A 72 16.14 -10.37 -1.14
CA ILE A 72 15.28 -9.69 -0.17
C ILE A 72 13.85 -10.21 -0.34
N ALA A 73 13.25 -10.71 0.74
CA ALA A 73 11.83 -11.05 0.78
C ALA A 73 11.09 -10.06 1.66
N LEU A 74 10.13 -9.33 1.08
CA LEU A 74 9.28 -8.38 1.81
C LEU A 74 7.83 -8.81 1.78
N HIS A 75 7.13 -8.56 2.87
CA HIS A 75 5.68 -8.55 2.88
C HIS A 75 5.20 -7.16 2.45
N CYS A 76 4.31 -7.09 1.47
CA CYS A 76 3.77 -5.86 0.91
C CYS A 76 3.38 -4.83 1.99
N ILE A 77 3.99 -3.65 1.90
CA ILE A 77 3.88 -2.57 2.90
C ILE A 77 2.43 -2.13 3.16
N ILE A 78 1.57 -2.11 2.12
CA ILE A 78 0.15 -1.74 2.24
C ILE A 78 -0.66 -2.86 2.89
N HIS A 79 -0.39 -4.12 2.55
CA HIS A 79 -1.04 -5.26 3.18
C HIS A 79 -0.68 -5.33 4.67
N GLN A 80 0.59 -5.13 5.01
CA GLN A 80 1.05 -5.01 6.40
C GLN A 80 0.30 -3.91 7.16
N GLN A 81 0.24 -2.70 6.59
CA GLN A 81 -0.48 -1.56 7.20
C GLN A 81 -1.97 -1.88 7.42
N ALA A 82 -2.63 -2.50 6.45
CA ALA A 82 -4.04 -2.91 6.55
C ALA A 82 -4.26 -4.04 7.57
N LEU A 83 -3.25 -4.88 7.82
CA LEU A 83 -3.30 -5.91 8.85
C LEU A 83 -3.13 -5.31 10.25
N CYS A 84 -2.25 -4.31 10.43
CA CYS A 84 -2.10 -3.61 11.71
C CYS A 84 -3.44 -3.02 12.19
N SER A 85 -4.27 -2.49 11.28
CA SER A 85 -5.55 -1.90 11.68
C SER A 85 -6.60 -2.89 12.18
N LYS A 86 -6.38 -4.21 12.00
CA LYS A 86 -7.30 -5.25 12.50
C LYS A 86 -7.26 -5.40 14.01
N CYS A 87 -6.24 -4.90 14.70
CA CYS A 87 -6.20 -4.92 16.17
C CYS A 87 -7.17 -3.93 16.82
N LEU A 88 -7.74 -2.99 16.04
CA LEU A 88 -8.76 -2.05 16.51
C LEU A 88 -10.11 -2.77 16.73
N LYS A 89 -10.26 -3.40 17.91
CA LYS A 89 -11.44 -4.16 18.33
C LYS A 89 -12.61 -3.25 18.77
N PHE A 90 -13.20 -2.52 17.81
CA PHE A 90 -14.37 -1.67 18.02
C PHE A 90 -15.63 -2.20 17.29
N ASP A 91 -15.86 -3.51 17.35
CA ASP A 91 -17.00 -4.16 16.70
C ASP A 91 -18.35 -3.68 17.27
N ASN A 92 -18.38 -3.33 18.56
CA ASN A 92 -19.52 -2.72 19.23
C ASN A 92 -19.92 -1.37 18.60
N VAL A 93 -18.95 -0.56 18.16
CA VAL A 93 -19.20 0.71 17.47
C VAL A 93 -19.59 0.44 16.02
N MET A 94 -18.79 -0.36 15.32
CA MET A 94 -18.99 -0.60 13.89
C MET A 94 -20.32 -1.27 13.57
N SER A 95 -20.75 -2.25 14.38
CA SER A 95 -22.01 -2.94 14.18
C SER A 95 -23.21 -1.97 14.22
N VAL A 96 -23.19 -1.01 15.14
CA VAL A 96 -24.22 0.04 15.26
C VAL A 96 -24.17 0.99 14.06
N VAL A 97 -22.99 1.50 13.71
CA VAL A 97 -22.81 2.41 12.55
C VAL A 97 -23.32 1.76 11.27
N VAL A 98 -22.89 0.52 10.99
CA VAL A 98 -23.30 -0.24 9.81
C VAL A 98 -24.80 -0.52 9.83
N LYS A 99 -25.36 -0.89 10.99
CA LYS A 99 -26.80 -1.13 11.13
C LYS A 99 -27.60 0.13 10.81
N CYS A 100 -27.22 1.29 11.36
CA CYS A 100 -27.90 2.56 11.10
C CYS A 100 -27.84 2.94 9.62
N ILE A 101 -26.65 2.88 9.01
CA ILE A 101 -26.47 3.18 7.58
C ILE A 101 -27.28 2.21 6.71
N ASN A 102 -27.27 0.92 7.02
CA ASN A 102 -28.04 -0.08 6.29
C ASN A 102 -29.55 0.16 6.43
N GLN A 103 -30.03 0.58 7.61
CA GLN A 103 -31.44 0.93 7.79
C GLN A 103 -31.85 2.12 6.92
N ILE A 104 -31.06 3.19 6.93
CA ILE A 104 -31.28 4.39 6.09
C ILE A 104 -31.28 4.02 4.60
N ARG A 105 -30.34 3.17 4.18
CA ARG A 105 -30.13 2.82 2.77
C ARG A 105 -30.89 1.58 2.29
N SER A 106 -31.63 0.91 3.16
CA SER A 106 -32.33 -0.35 2.86
C SER A 106 -33.40 -0.22 1.79
N LYS A 107 -34.05 0.95 1.70
CA LYS A 107 -35.14 1.23 0.75
C LYS A 107 -34.93 2.59 0.10
N GLY A 108 -35.14 2.68 -1.22
CA GLY A 108 -34.97 3.94 -1.96
C GLY A 108 -35.79 5.10 -1.40
N LEU A 109 -37.03 4.84 -1.00
CA LEU A 109 -37.89 5.85 -0.36
C LEU A 109 -37.35 6.32 1.00
N LYS A 110 -36.78 5.41 1.82
CA LYS A 110 -36.16 5.78 3.11
C LYS A 110 -34.92 6.65 2.89
N HIS A 111 -34.08 6.29 1.91
CA HIS A 111 -32.90 7.07 1.56
C HIS A 111 -33.25 8.46 1.04
N GLN A 112 -34.27 8.58 0.18
CA GLN A 112 -34.77 9.88 -0.28
C GLN A 112 -35.32 10.72 0.88
N ARG A 113 -36.11 10.12 1.78
CA ARG A 113 -36.63 10.80 2.98
C ARG A 113 -35.52 11.27 3.91
N PHE A 114 -34.45 10.49 4.08
CA PHE A 114 -33.30 10.89 4.88
C PHE A 114 -32.56 12.08 4.26
N ARG A 115 -32.35 12.08 2.94
CA ARG A 115 -31.74 13.23 2.25
C ARG A 115 -32.56 14.51 2.37
N ALA A 116 -33.87 14.41 2.18
CA ALA A 116 -34.78 15.54 2.39
C ALA A 116 -34.75 16.03 3.86
N PHE A 117 -34.63 15.10 4.83
CA PHE A 117 -34.48 15.44 6.24
C PHE A 117 -33.17 16.17 6.54
N LEU A 118 -32.05 15.78 5.90
CA LEU A 118 -30.77 16.48 6.05
C LEU A 118 -30.82 17.89 5.45
N GLU A 119 -31.50 18.07 4.32
CA GLU A 119 -31.75 19.38 3.71
C GLU A 119 -32.61 20.28 4.63
N GLU A 120 -33.65 19.71 5.24
CA GLU A 120 -34.51 20.41 6.22
C GLU A 120 -33.75 20.84 7.49
N MET A 121 -32.79 20.02 7.92
CA MET A 121 -31.95 20.28 9.09
C MET A 121 -30.73 21.18 8.79
N GLU A 122 -30.59 21.67 7.55
CA GLU A 122 -29.44 22.44 7.07
C GLU A 122 -28.09 21.77 7.38
N SER A 123 -28.05 20.43 7.29
CA SER A 123 -26.88 19.66 7.67
C SER A 123 -25.69 19.89 6.72
N GLU A 124 -24.47 19.82 7.26
CA GLU A 124 -23.23 20.00 6.48
C GLU A 124 -23.10 19.01 5.30
N TYR A 125 -23.67 17.81 5.46
CA TYR A 125 -23.64 16.78 4.43
C TYR A 125 -25.04 16.42 3.97
N GLY A 126 -25.22 16.27 2.66
CA GLY A 126 -26.49 15.84 2.07
C GLY A 126 -26.76 14.34 2.08
N ASP A 127 -25.84 13.48 2.55
CA ASP A 127 -26.04 12.02 2.61
C ASP A 127 -25.02 11.27 3.49
N VAL A 128 -25.36 10.06 3.94
CA VAL A 128 -24.42 9.09 4.53
C VAL A 128 -23.67 8.28 3.47
N LEU A 129 -22.42 7.93 3.77
CA LEU A 129 -21.62 7.05 2.90
C LEU A 129 -22.03 5.58 3.06
N TYR A 130 -22.11 4.83 1.96
CA TYR A 130 -22.34 3.39 2.01
C TYR A 130 -21.10 2.67 2.51
N PHE A 131 -21.26 1.80 3.50
CA PHE A 131 -20.18 0.91 3.93
C PHE A 131 -20.13 -0.33 3.04
N THR A 132 -18.97 -0.58 2.41
CA THR A 132 -18.66 -1.89 1.84
C THR A 132 -17.51 -2.50 2.64
N GLY A 133 -17.72 -3.67 3.24
CA GLY A 133 -16.70 -4.34 4.08
C GLY A 133 -15.39 -4.70 3.36
N VAL A 134 -15.35 -4.54 2.04
CA VAL A 134 -14.23 -4.92 1.16
C VAL A 134 -13.10 -3.86 1.15
N ARG A 135 -13.30 -2.63 1.63
CA ARG A 135 -12.26 -1.58 1.58
C ARG A 135 -12.11 -0.82 2.90
N TRP A 136 -11.01 -1.10 3.63
CA TRP A 136 -10.67 -0.40 4.87
C TRP A 136 -10.64 1.13 4.72
N LEU A 137 -10.14 1.65 3.60
CA LEU A 137 -10.13 3.09 3.29
C LEU A 137 -11.53 3.75 3.35
N SER A 138 -12.58 3.02 2.97
CA SER A 138 -13.95 3.53 3.02
C SER A 138 -14.48 3.67 4.46
N ARG A 139 -13.92 2.89 5.39
CA ARG A 139 -14.36 2.83 6.79
C ARG A 139 -14.14 4.15 7.53
N GLY A 140 -12.97 4.76 7.38
CA GLY A 140 -12.66 6.03 8.05
C GLY A 140 -13.56 7.19 7.58
N ASN A 141 -13.84 7.27 6.28
CA ASN A 141 -14.75 8.29 5.74
C ASN A 141 -16.19 8.07 6.21
N VAL A 142 -16.64 6.81 6.24
CA VAL A 142 -17.96 6.43 6.77
C VAL A 142 -18.08 6.81 8.25
N LEU A 143 -17.08 6.46 9.06
CA LEU A 143 -17.06 6.78 10.49
C LEU A 143 -17.10 8.28 10.74
N LYS A 144 -16.25 9.05 10.04
CA LYS A 144 -16.20 10.51 10.17
C LYS A 144 -17.57 11.13 9.85
N ARG A 145 -18.16 10.76 8.70
CA ARG A 145 -19.47 11.29 8.30
C ARG A 145 -20.59 10.86 9.24
N PHE A 146 -20.56 9.63 9.73
CA PHE A 146 -21.53 9.16 10.71
C PHE A 146 -21.42 9.93 12.03
N PHE A 147 -20.19 10.21 12.48
CA PHE A 147 -19.96 11.01 13.67
C PHE A 147 -20.48 12.43 13.52
N GLU A 148 -20.25 13.08 12.38
CA GLU A 148 -20.74 14.43 12.09
C GLU A 148 -22.29 14.45 12.04
N LEU A 149 -22.91 13.47 11.38
CA LEU A 149 -24.37 13.35 11.24
C LEU A 149 -25.07 12.64 12.41
N ARG A 150 -24.39 12.40 13.54
CA ARG A 150 -24.90 11.49 14.59
C ARG A 150 -26.23 11.96 15.21
N ALA A 151 -26.44 13.26 15.30
CA ALA A 151 -27.67 13.84 15.86
C ALA A 151 -28.86 13.64 14.90
N GLU A 152 -28.64 13.90 13.62
CA GLU A 152 -29.62 13.73 12.54
C GLU A 152 -29.95 12.26 12.33
N VAL A 153 -28.94 11.39 12.36
CA VAL A 153 -29.13 9.94 12.30
C VAL A 153 -29.97 9.46 13.48
N LYS A 154 -29.69 9.92 14.71
CA LYS A 154 -30.49 9.57 15.88
C LYS A 154 -31.96 10.01 15.70
N ALA A 155 -32.19 11.28 15.37
CA ALA A 155 -33.53 11.83 15.20
C ALA A 155 -34.32 11.10 14.09
N PHE A 156 -33.67 10.81 12.97
CA PHE A 156 -34.30 10.08 11.87
C PHE A 156 -34.66 8.64 12.24
N MET A 157 -33.76 7.94 12.94
CA MET A 157 -34.01 6.55 13.38
C MET A 157 -35.17 6.49 14.39
N GLU A 158 -35.24 7.44 15.33
CA GLU A 158 -36.36 7.57 16.27
C GLU A 158 -37.69 7.85 15.55
N LYS A 159 -37.70 8.74 14.54
CA LYS A 159 -38.87 9.02 13.69
C LYS A 159 -39.35 7.79 12.92
N ASP A 160 -38.45 6.88 12.56
CA ASP A 160 -38.75 5.60 11.90
C ASP A 160 -39.07 4.46 12.88
N GLY A 161 -39.22 4.77 14.18
CA GLY A 161 -39.57 3.82 15.24
C GLY A 161 -38.42 2.90 15.66
N VAL A 162 -37.18 3.21 15.28
CA VAL A 162 -35.98 2.43 15.61
C VAL A 162 -35.14 3.17 16.64
N ALA A 163 -35.29 2.81 17.92
CA ALA A 163 -34.47 3.39 18.98
C ALA A 163 -32.99 2.95 18.86
N VAL A 164 -32.07 3.92 18.96
CA VAL A 164 -30.61 3.67 18.98
C VAL A 164 -30.02 4.31 20.24
N PRO A 165 -30.26 3.74 21.43
CA PRO A 165 -29.96 4.39 22.72
C PRO A 165 -28.48 4.72 22.90
N VAL A 166 -27.59 3.91 22.32
CA VAL A 166 -26.13 4.11 22.36
C VAL A 166 -25.67 5.43 21.72
N LEU A 167 -26.46 6.06 20.84
CA LEU A 167 -26.16 7.40 20.30
C LEU A 167 -26.33 8.51 21.35
N SER A 168 -26.85 8.17 22.53
CA SER A 168 -26.93 9.07 23.70
C SER A 168 -25.99 8.64 24.82
N ASP A 169 -25.26 7.53 24.67
CA ASP A 169 -24.32 7.04 25.68
C ASP A 169 -22.98 7.77 25.52
N PRO A 170 -22.55 8.59 26.51
CA PRO A 170 -21.30 9.34 26.43
C PRO A 170 -20.08 8.43 26.23
N LYS A 171 -20.08 7.22 26.79
CA LYS A 171 -18.97 6.27 26.64
C LYS A 171 -18.89 5.74 25.21
N TRP A 172 -20.03 5.37 24.63
CA TRP A 172 -20.09 4.91 23.25
C TRP A 172 -19.73 6.02 22.25
N LEU A 173 -20.18 7.26 22.50
CA LEU A 173 -19.81 8.41 21.68
C LEU A 173 -18.30 8.66 21.71
N MET A 174 -17.66 8.52 22.87
CA MET A 174 -16.20 8.66 22.97
C MET A 174 -15.46 7.53 22.23
N ASP A 175 -15.97 6.30 22.28
CA ASP A 175 -15.43 5.17 21.50
C ASP A 175 -15.52 5.45 19.99
N LEU A 176 -16.66 5.98 19.54
CA LEU A 176 -16.86 6.39 18.14
C LEU A 176 -15.87 7.51 17.75
N ALA A 177 -15.75 8.55 18.56
CA ALA A 177 -14.86 9.68 18.31
C ALA A 177 -13.39 9.24 18.21
N PHE A 178 -12.93 8.41 19.15
CA PHE A 178 -11.57 7.87 19.10
C PHE A 178 -11.34 7.04 17.83
N LEU A 179 -12.31 6.20 17.47
CA LEU A 179 -12.23 5.37 16.27
C LEU A 179 -12.20 6.22 14.99
N VAL A 180 -12.91 7.35 14.93
CA VAL A 180 -12.85 8.32 13.83
C VAL A 180 -11.43 8.86 13.67
N ASP A 181 -10.84 9.36 14.77
CA ASP A 181 -9.52 10.00 14.75
C ASP A 181 -8.40 9.01 14.36
N ILE A 182 -8.35 7.83 14.99
CA ILE A 182 -7.29 6.85 14.68
C ILE A 182 -7.43 6.26 13.27
N THR A 183 -8.66 6.04 12.80
CA THR A 183 -8.91 5.53 11.44
C THR A 183 -8.59 6.59 10.40
N HIS A 184 -8.79 7.88 10.71
CA HIS A 184 -8.38 8.98 9.85
C HIS A 184 -6.86 8.96 9.63
N GLU A 185 -6.06 8.88 10.69
CA GLU A 185 -4.61 8.85 10.59
C GLU A 185 -4.09 7.60 9.85
N LEU A 186 -4.70 6.43 10.09
CA LEU A 186 -4.40 5.21 9.32
C LEU A 186 -4.71 5.38 7.83
N ASN A 187 -5.80 6.07 7.48
CA ASN A 187 -6.14 6.38 6.10
C ASN A 187 -5.16 7.37 5.47
N VAL A 188 -4.66 8.36 6.23
CA VAL A 188 -3.60 9.27 5.77
C VAL A 188 -2.33 8.49 5.44
N LEU A 189 -1.90 7.58 6.32
CA LEU A 189 -0.76 6.70 6.04
C LEU A 189 -1.01 5.86 4.79
N ASN A 190 -2.16 5.18 4.70
CA ASN A 190 -2.47 4.31 3.56
C ASN A 190 -2.39 5.05 2.23
N LYS A 191 -2.95 6.27 2.14
CA LYS A 191 -2.86 7.11 0.95
C LYS A 191 -1.42 7.46 0.58
N LYS A 192 -0.56 7.72 1.57
CA LYS A 192 0.86 8.00 1.33
C LYS A 192 1.58 6.77 0.76
N LEU A 193 1.28 5.57 1.26
CA LEU A 193 1.89 4.32 0.79
C LEU A 193 1.42 3.91 -0.63
N GLN A 194 0.27 4.41 -1.07
CA GLN A 194 -0.27 4.22 -2.42
C GLN A 194 0.26 5.25 -3.43
N GLY A 195 1.25 6.07 -3.06
CA GLY A 195 1.83 7.09 -3.93
C GLY A 195 2.48 6.49 -5.17
N GLN A 196 2.21 7.07 -6.35
CA GLN A 196 2.83 6.65 -7.59
C GLN A 196 4.34 6.96 -7.59
N GLY A 197 5.18 6.03 -8.05
CA GLY A 197 6.61 6.24 -8.24
C GLY A 197 7.42 6.28 -6.94
N GLN A 198 6.84 5.87 -5.81
CA GLN A 198 7.49 5.94 -4.51
C GLN A 198 8.63 4.90 -4.37
N LEU A 199 9.76 5.35 -3.82
CA LEU A 199 10.89 4.48 -3.44
C LEU A 199 10.56 3.72 -2.14
N VAL A 200 11.09 2.51 -1.98
CA VAL A 200 10.83 1.69 -0.79
C VAL A 200 11.28 2.37 0.51
N SER A 201 12.41 3.11 0.47
CA SER A 201 12.91 3.89 1.60
C SER A 201 11.91 4.96 2.01
N ALA A 202 11.42 5.75 1.04
CA ALA A 202 10.41 6.78 1.27
C ALA A 202 9.07 6.19 1.77
N ALA A 203 8.69 5.00 1.30
CA ALA A 203 7.49 4.31 1.80
C ALA A 203 7.69 3.87 3.27
N TYR A 204 8.86 3.32 3.58
CA TYR A 204 9.21 2.92 4.95
C TYR A 204 9.35 4.12 5.90
N ASP A 205 9.84 5.27 5.44
CA ASP A 205 9.87 6.50 6.25
C ASP A 205 8.48 6.97 6.67
N ASN A 206 7.47 6.78 5.81
CA ASN A 206 6.08 7.06 6.20
C ASN A 206 5.58 6.12 7.31
N VAL A 207 5.96 4.84 7.25
CA VAL A 207 5.66 3.86 8.32
C VAL A 207 6.36 4.26 9.62
N ARG A 208 7.66 4.59 9.55
CA ARG A 208 8.44 5.05 10.72
C ARG A 208 7.83 6.30 11.35
N ALA A 209 7.48 7.29 10.54
CA ALA A 209 6.83 8.50 11.01
C ALA A 209 5.50 8.19 11.72
N PHE A 210 4.72 7.24 11.20
CA PHE A 210 3.49 6.80 11.85
C PHE A 210 3.77 6.07 13.17
N SER A 211 4.74 5.17 13.23
CA SER A 211 5.16 4.51 14.48
C SER A 211 5.60 5.53 15.54
N THR A 212 6.35 6.56 15.16
CA THR A 212 6.74 7.66 16.06
C THR A 212 5.53 8.47 16.53
N LYS A 213 4.56 8.76 15.65
CA LYS A 213 3.30 9.40 16.03
C LYS A 213 2.54 8.58 17.08
N LEU A 214 2.47 7.25 16.93
CA LEU A 214 1.82 6.39 17.92
C LEU A 214 2.48 6.53 19.31
N VAL A 215 3.81 6.67 19.38
CA VAL A 215 4.53 6.90 20.65
C VAL A 215 4.10 8.21 21.29
N LEU A 216 4.02 9.27 20.49
CA LEU A 216 3.56 10.58 20.95
C LEU A 216 2.10 10.52 21.42
N TRP A 217 1.19 9.94 20.62
CA TRP A 217 -0.22 9.86 20.95
C TRP A 217 -0.50 9.01 22.19
N LYS A 218 0.25 7.92 22.40
CA LYS A 218 0.17 7.15 23.64
C LYS A 218 0.46 8.03 24.86
N ALA A 219 1.58 8.77 24.83
CA ALA A 219 1.96 9.67 25.92
C ALA A 219 0.94 10.79 26.15
N GLN A 220 0.42 11.38 25.07
CA GLN A 220 -0.58 12.44 25.12
C GLN A 220 -1.91 11.95 25.71
N LEU A 221 -2.41 10.78 25.28
CA LEU A 221 -3.65 10.19 25.81
C LEU A 221 -3.54 9.86 27.30
N SER A 222 -2.37 9.40 27.78
CA SER A 222 -2.10 9.19 29.21
C SER A 222 -2.18 10.49 30.02
N GLN A 223 -1.90 11.63 29.39
CA GLN A 223 -1.99 12.96 29.99
C GLN A 223 -3.32 13.67 29.67
N THR A 224 -4.30 12.96 29.12
CA THR A 224 -5.58 13.52 28.65
C THR A 224 -5.45 14.65 27.62
N ASN A 225 -4.31 14.72 26.92
CA ASN A 225 -4.07 15.69 25.86
C ASN A 225 -4.67 15.20 24.53
N LEU A 226 -5.71 15.88 24.07
CA LEU A 226 -6.46 15.52 22.85
C LEU A 226 -6.11 16.40 21.64
N CYS A 227 -4.94 17.04 21.62
CA CYS A 227 -4.55 17.96 20.53
C CYS A 227 -4.52 17.32 19.13
N HIS A 228 -4.32 16.00 19.04
CA HIS A 228 -4.34 15.22 17.81
C HIS A 228 -5.57 14.30 17.67
N PHE A 229 -6.56 14.47 18.55
CA PHE A 229 -7.81 13.72 18.57
C PHE A 229 -9.00 14.69 18.50
N PRO A 230 -9.21 15.34 17.34
CA PRO A 230 -10.20 16.40 17.21
C PRO A 230 -11.64 15.94 17.45
N ALA A 231 -12.02 14.72 17.07
CA ALA A 231 -13.36 14.20 17.35
C ALA A 231 -13.55 13.96 18.85
N CYS A 232 -12.55 13.39 19.54
CA CYS A 232 -12.59 13.23 21.00
C CYS A 232 -12.66 14.60 21.69
N LYS A 233 -11.82 15.54 21.25
CA LYS A 233 -11.77 16.90 21.80
C LYS A 233 -13.12 17.60 21.67
N ALA A 234 -13.78 17.50 20.51
CA ALA A 234 -15.10 18.09 20.29
C ALA A 234 -16.16 17.56 21.29
N LEU A 235 -16.09 16.28 21.68
CA LEU A 235 -16.99 15.74 22.70
C LEU A 235 -16.66 16.23 24.11
N VAL A 236 -15.37 16.34 24.44
CA VAL A 236 -14.92 16.88 25.74
C VAL A 236 -15.31 18.35 25.89
N ASP A 237 -15.09 19.15 24.84
CA ASP A 237 -15.49 20.56 24.80
C ASP A 237 -17.02 20.72 24.93
N ALA A 238 -17.79 19.72 24.46
CA ALA A 238 -19.24 19.64 24.64
C ALA A 238 -19.69 19.04 25.99
N GLY A 239 -18.77 18.79 26.94
CA GLY A 239 -19.06 18.33 28.29
C GLY A 239 -19.06 16.81 28.51
N THR A 240 -18.61 16.01 27.54
CA THR A 240 -18.47 14.55 27.71
C THR A 240 -17.23 14.21 28.52
N PRO A 241 -17.32 13.40 29.60
CA PRO A 241 -16.15 13.00 30.37
C PRO A 241 -15.23 12.09 29.54
N PHE A 242 -13.91 12.30 29.67
CA PHE A 242 -12.89 11.51 29.00
C PHE A 242 -12.06 10.70 30.00
N SER A 243 -11.79 9.44 29.66
CA SER A 243 -10.81 8.59 30.34
C SER A 243 -9.90 7.95 29.28
N GLY A 244 -8.58 8.20 29.42
CA GLY A 244 -7.59 7.81 28.42
C GLY A 244 -7.14 6.36 28.48
N GLU A 245 -7.31 5.66 29.62
CA GLU A 245 -6.70 4.34 29.89
C GLU A 245 -6.98 3.30 28.79
N LYS A 246 -8.26 3.20 28.40
CA LYS A 246 -8.70 2.30 27.32
C LYS A 246 -8.02 2.62 25.99
N TYR A 247 -7.92 3.90 25.65
CA TYR A 247 -7.39 4.33 24.36
C TYR A 247 -5.87 4.21 24.29
N VAL A 248 -5.18 4.39 25.42
CA VAL A 248 -3.74 4.14 25.58
C VAL A 248 -3.42 2.66 25.29
N ASP A 249 -4.20 1.73 25.83
CA ASP A 249 -4.04 0.28 25.56
C ASP A 249 -4.28 -0.06 24.07
N VAL A 250 -5.25 0.59 23.42
CA VAL A 250 -5.46 0.43 21.98
C VAL A 250 -4.28 0.93 21.17
N ILE A 251 -3.73 2.11 21.48
CA ILE A 251 -2.54 2.64 20.79
C ILE A 251 -1.34 1.72 21.02
N LEU A 252 -1.16 1.18 22.23
CA LEU A 252 -0.09 0.23 22.53
C LEU A 252 -0.19 -1.03 21.66
N LYS A 253 -1.38 -1.64 21.57
CA LYS A 253 -1.60 -2.81 20.70
C LYS A 253 -1.34 -2.49 19.23
N LEU A 254 -1.69 -1.29 18.78
CA LEU A 254 -1.40 -0.85 17.42
C LEU A 254 0.12 -0.69 17.20
N GLN A 255 0.85 -0.15 18.18
CA GLN A 255 2.32 -0.07 18.12
C GLN A 255 2.95 -1.45 18.01
N GLU A 256 2.53 -2.40 18.85
CA GLU A 256 3.03 -3.78 18.83
C GLU A 256 2.79 -4.45 17.47
N GLU A 257 1.61 -4.26 16.87
CA GLU A 257 1.34 -4.76 15.52
C GLU A 257 2.23 -4.11 14.46
N PHE A 258 2.43 -2.79 14.51
CA PHE A 258 3.38 -2.13 13.59
C PHE A 258 4.80 -2.66 13.80
N ASP A 259 5.20 -2.88 15.05
CA ASP A 259 6.54 -3.35 15.36
C ASP A 259 6.80 -4.78 14.90
N HIS A 260 5.81 -5.65 15.08
CA HIS A 260 5.86 -7.05 14.69
C HIS A 260 5.76 -7.23 13.18
N ARG A 261 4.80 -6.57 12.53
CA ARG A 261 4.54 -6.77 11.10
C ARG A 261 5.73 -6.27 10.28
N PHE A 262 6.16 -5.04 10.51
CA PHE A 262 7.22 -4.39 9.73
C PHE A 262 8.64 -4.81 10.16
N ALA A 263 8.79 -5.98 10.79
CA ALA A 263 10.09 -6.51 11.22
C ALA A 263 11.02 -6.77 10.01
N ASP A 264 10.46 -7.22 8.88
CA ASP A 264 11.17 -7.41 7.61
C ASP A 264 11.72 -6.09 7.04
N PHE A 265 11.00 -4.97 7.18
CA PHE A 265 11.56 -3.67 6.80
C PHE A 265 12.63 -3.19 7.78
N LYS A 266 12.49 -3.50 9.08
CA LYS A 266 13.48 -3.14 10.11
C LYS A 266 14.83 -3.82 9.88
N THR A 267 14.86 -5.06 9.39
CA THR A 267 16.12 -5.77 9.07
C THR A 267 16.92 -5.07 7.97
N HIS A 268 16.25 -4.32 7.09
CA HIS A 268 16.88 -3.57 5.99
C HIS A 268 16.99 -2.06 6.27
N ARG A 269 16.77 -1.63 7.52
CA ARG A 269 16.73 -0.22 7.90
C ARG A 269 18.02 0.53 7.54
N ALA A 270 19.19 -0.03 7.86
CA ALA A 270 20.48 0.60 7.57
C ALA A 270 20.64 0.83 6.05
N THR A 271 20.34 -0.19 5.24
CA THR A 271 20.35 -0.11 3.77
C THR A 271 19.43 1.00 3.25
N PHE A 272 18.21 1.12 3.79
CA PHE A 272 17.28 2.18 3.39
C PHE A 272 17.76 3.57 3.80
N GLN A 273 18.40 3.70 4.96
CA GLN A 273 18.95 4.97 5.45
C GLN A 273 20.18 5.42 4.64
N ILE A 274 21.14 4.53 4.38
CA ILE A 274 22.29 4.81 3.50
C ILE A 274 21.79 5.20 2.10
N PHE A 275 20.77 4.52 1.59
CA PHE A 275 20.19 4.86 0.28
C PHE A 275 19.49 6.22 0.26
N ALA A 276 18.84 6.62 1.36
CA ALA A 276 18.13 7.88 1.46
C ALA A 276 19.07 9.07 1.70
N ASP A 277 20.09 8.91 2.54
CA ASP A 277 21.08 9.94 2.85
C ASP A 277 22.46 9.32 3.17
N PRO A 278 23.23 8.95 2.13
CA PRO A 278 24.56 8.35 2.34
C PRO A 278 25.55 9.36 2.92
N PHE A 279 25.32 10.67 2.76
CA PHE A 279 26.25 11.72 3.15
C PHE A 279 26.19 12.08 4.64
N SER A 280 25.16 11.62 5.35
CA SER A 280 24.96 11.85 6.78
C SER A 280 24.86 10.56 7.60
N PHE A 281 25.02 9.40 6.97
CA PHE A 281 24.90 8.11 7.65
C PHE A 281 26.16 7.85 8.49
N ASP A 282 25.98 7.36 9.72
CA ASP A 282 27.10 7.01 10.58
C ASP A 282 27.84 5.79 10.02
N VAL A 283 29.13 5.96 9.71
CA VAL A 283 29.94 4.90 9.09
C VAL A 283 30.09 3.70 10.02
N ASP A 284 30.12 3.92 11.34
CA ASP A 284 30.27 2.84 12.31
C ASP A 284 29.06 1.88 12.31
N ASP A 285 27.88 2.40 11.97
CA ASP A 285 26.64 1.63 11.84
C ASP A 285 26.47 0.97 10.45
N ALA A 286 27.37 1.21 9.50
CA ALA A 286 27.27 0.68 8.14
C ALA A 286 27.83 -0.76 8.05
N PRO A 287 27.32 -1.59 7.11
CA PRO A 287 27.92 -2.89 6.83
C PRO A 287 29.42 -2.75 6.50
N PRO A 288 30.31 -3.63 7.02
CA PRO A 288 31.76 -3.48 6.83
C PRO A 288 32.20 -3.35 5.37
N VAL A 289 31.52 -4.04 4.46
CA VAL A 289 31.77 -3.98 3.01
C VAL A 289 31.51 -2.60 2.39
N LEU A 290 30.72 -1.75 3.05
CA LEU A 290 30.36 -0.41 2.57
C LEU A 290 31.11 0.72 3.28
N GLN A 291 31.78 0.46 4.41
CA GLN A 291 32.32 1.52 5.26
C GLN A 291 33.35 2.40 4.54
N ILE A 292 34.31 1.78 3.84
CA ILE A 292 35.37 2.52 3.12
C ILE A 292 34.77 3.34 1.96
N ASP A 293 33.94 2.71 1.12
CA ASP A 293 33.21 3.38 0.03
C ASP A 293 32.38 4.57 0.56
N LEU A 294 31.77 4.42 1.74
CA LEU A 294 30.93 5.45 2.34
C LEU A 294 31.76 6.64 2.84
N ILE A 295 32.93 6.39 3.45
CA ILE A 295 33.87 7.45 3.87
C ILE A 295 34.31 8.27 2.66
N ASP A 296 34.76 7.58 1.61
CA ASP A 296 35.26 8.21 0.39
C ASP A 296 34.15 9.00 -0.32
N LEU A 297 32.92 8.46 -0.35
CA LEU A 297 31.77 9.18 -0.88
C LEU A 297 31.44 10.42 -0.03
N GLN A 298 31.43 10.30 1.29
CA GLN A 298 31.11 11.41 2.21
C GLN A 298 32.07 12.60 2.07
N CYS A 299 33.33 12.32 1.75
CA CYS A 299 34.37 13.31 1.46
C CYS A 299 34.29 13.90 0.04
N ASN A 300 33.53 13.30 -0.88
CA ASN A 300 33.38 13.80 -2.25
C ASN A 300 32.35 14.94 -2.34
N SER A 301 32.85 16.18 -2.37
CA SER A 301 32.02 17.39 -2.41
C SER A 301 31.19 17.54 -3.70
N GLU A 302 31.71 17.04 -4.83
CA GLU A 302 31.01 17.11 -6.12
C GLU A 302 29.79 16.18 -6.14
N LEU A 303 29.99 14.91 -5.76
CA LEU A 303 28.89 13.93 -5.67
C LEU A 303 27.87 14.34 -4.62
N LYS A 304 28.29 14.98 -3.52
CA LYS A 304 27.39 15.55 -2.50
C LYS A 304 26.48 16.63 -3.08
N ALA A 305 27.03 17.54 -3.88
CA ALA A 305 26.24 18.59 -4.53
C ALA A 305 25.21 17.98 -5.49
N LYS A 306 25.65 17.05 -6.36
CA LYS A 306 24.78 16.37 -7.33
C LYS A 306 23.69 15.54 -6.65
N PHE A 307 24.00 14.83 -5.57
CA PHE A 307 23.02 14.06 -4.82
C PHE A 307 21.90 14.95 -4.26
N ARG A 308 22.23 16.14 -3.74
CA ARG A 308 21.24 17.11 -3.24
C ARG A 308 20.28 17.59 -4.33
N GLU A 309 20.73 17.71 -5.57
CA GLU A 309 19.88 18.13 -6.70
C GLU A 309 18.84 17.07 -7.11
N VAL A 310 19.21 15.79 -6.95
CA VAL A 310 18.39 14.63 -7.35
C VAL A 310 17.62 13.99 -6.19
N SER A 311 17.99 14.27 -4.94
CA SER A 311 17.38 13.65 -3.76
C SER A 311 15.86 13.88 -3.74
N GLY A 312 15.10 12.83 -3.40
CA GLY A 312 13.65 12.81 -3.45
C GLY A 312 13.02 12.68 -4.85
N LYS A 313 13.81 12.70 -5.94
CA LYS A 313 13.32 12.55 -7.33
C LYS A 313 13.73 11.19 -7.89
N ALA A 314 12.85 10.20 -7.77
CA ALA A 314 13.10 8.82 -8.21
C ALA A 314 13.58 8.71 -9.68
N ASP A 315 13.09 9.60 -10.55
CA ASP A 315 13.44 9.65 -11.98
C ASP A 315 14.86 10.18 -12.24
N LYS A 316 15.35 11.09 -11.37
CA LYS A 316 16.68 11.69 -11.50
C LYS A 316 17.76 10.92 -10.75
N LEU A 317 17.38 10.12 -9.74
CA LEU A 317 18.33 9.31 -8.98
C LEU A 317 19.08 8.30 -9.87
N GLY A 318 18.50 7.88 -10.99
CA GLY A 318 19.21 7.04 -11.99
C GLY A 318 20.38 7.76 -12.68
N GLN A 319 20.34 9.09 -12.81
CA GLN A 319 21.46 9.87 -13.35
C GLN A 319 22.64 9.87 -12.38
N PHE A 320 22.37 10.12 -11.10
CA PHE A 320 23.38 10.07 -10.05
C PHE A 320 24.06 8.70 -9.97
N LEU A 321 23.30 7.61 -10.11
CA LEU A 321 23.90 6.26 -10.06
C LEU A 321 24.88 5.98 -11.19
N ARG A 322 24.66 6.51 -12.39
CA ARG A 322 25.62 6.33 -13.49
C ARG A 322 26.98 6.93 -13.19
N GLU A 323 27.02 8.00 -12.39
CA GLU A 323 28.26 8.64 -11.95
C GLU A 323 28.90 7.93 -10.74
N LEU A 324 28.11 7.20 -9.96
CA LEU A 324 28.57 6.46 -8.79
C LEU A 324 29.29 5.15 -9.16
N ILE A 325 28.86 4.49 -10.26
CA ILE A 325 29.33 3.16 -10.69
C ILE A 325 30.85 3.05 -10.83
N PRO A 326 31.56 3.98 -11.50
CA PRO A 326 32.99 3.81 -11.77
C PRO A 326 33.86 3.89 -10.51
N SER A 327 33.39 4.55 -9.45
CA SER A 327 34.19 4.89 -8.27
C SER A 327 33.79 4.14 -7.00
N PHE A 328 32.56 3.64 -6.91
CA PHE A 328 32.01 2.99 -5.71
C PHE A 328 31.21 1.74 -6.09
N PRO A 329 31.86 0.61 -6.42
CA PRO A 329 31.18 -0.55 -6.98
C PRO A 329 30.19 -1.19 -5.99
N GLU A 330 30.57 -1.33 -4.72
CA GLU A 330 29.71 -1.98 -3.71
C GLU A 330 28.53 -1.09 -3.33
N LEU A 331 28.77 0.21 -3.17
CA LEU A 331 27.70 1.16 -2.93
C LEU A 331 26.74 1.25 -4.12
N SER A 332 27.27 1.27 -5.33
CA SER A 332 26.46 1.27 -6.57
C SER A 332 25.60 0.02 -6.68
N ARG A 333 26.17 -1.14 -6.35
CA ARG A 333 25.44 -2.41 -6.27
C ARG A 333 24.30 -2.32 -5.25
N MET A 334 24.56 -1.81 -4.04
CA MET A 334 23.53 -1.61 -3.03
C MET A 334 22.40 -0.68 -3.52
N PHE A 335 22.75 0.47 -4.08
CA PHE A 335 21.74 1.43 -4.57
C PHE A 335 20.91 0.85 -5.72
N LYS A 336 21.54 0.18 -6.69
CA LYS A 336 20.84 -0.50 -7.79
C LYS A 336 19.83 -1.51 -7.23
N ARG A 337 20.24 -2.34 -6.26
CA ARG A 337 19.36 -3.32 -5.60
C ARG A 337 18.20 -2.65 -4.87
N THR A 338 18.46 -1.65 -4.02
CA THR A 338 17.42 -0.93 -3.26
C THR A 338 16.43 -0.20 -4.17
N MET A 339 16.90 0.35 -5.29
CA MET A 339 16.03 0.96 -6.30
C MET A 339 15.08 -0.03 -6.96
N CYS A 340 15.48 -1.30 -7.12
CA CYS A 340 14.65 -2.33 -7.70
C CYS A 340 13.51 -2.74 -6.76
N LEU A 341 13.65 -2.56 -5.44
CA LEU A 341 12.60 -2.87 -4.47
C LEU A 341 11.30 -2.09 -4.78
N PHE A 342 10.15 -2.76 -4.65
CA PHE A 342 8.84 -2.13 -4.80
C PHE A 342 8.53 -1.27 -3.57
N GLY A 343 8.42 0.04 -3.77
CA GLY A 343 7.99 0.97 -2.72
C GLY A 343 6.48 1.12 -2.60
N SER A 344 5.72 0.74 -3.64
CA SER A 344 4.26 0.76 -3.63
C SER A 344 3.71 -0.41 -4.44
N THR A 345 2.47 -0.81 -4.16
CA THR A 345 1.68 -1.67 -5.06
C THR A 345 0.80 -0.84 -6.00
N TYR A 346 1.14 0.43 -6.26
CA TYR A 346 0.27 1.33 -7.02
C TYR A 346 -0.12 0.76 -8.39
N LEU A 347 0.82 0.18 -9.14
CA LEU A 347 0.47 -0.44 -10.43
C LEU A 347 -0.42 -1.67 -10.24
N CYS A 348 -0.16 -2.51 -9.24
CA CYS A 348 -1.04 -3.63 -8.89
C CYS A 348 -2.46 -3.14 -8.52
N GLU A 349 -2.59 -2.10 -7.69
CA GLU A 349 -3.86 -1.53 -7.24
C GLU A 349 -4.63 -0.81 -8.35
N LYS A 350 -3.93 -0.03 -9.19
CA LYS A 350 -4.49 0.59 -10.39
C LYS A 350 -5.03 -0.48 -11.34
N LEU A 351 -4.27 -1.57 -11.48
CA LEU A 351 -4.64 -2.73 -12.26
C LEU A 351 -5.86 -3.45 -11.67
N PHE A 352 -5.90 -3.69 -10.36
CA PHE A 352 -7.06 -4.26 -9.67
C PHE A 352 -8.31 -3.37 -9.77
N SER A 353 -8.16 -2.06 -9.65
CA SER A 353 -9.25 -1.10 -9.80
C SER A 353 -9.85 -1.16 -11.21
N THR A 354 -8.98 -1.17 -12.22
CA THR A 354 -9.37 -1.29 -13.64
C THR A 354 -10.08 -2.62 -13.91
N LEU A 355 -9.57 -3.73 -13.37
CA LEU A 355 -10.19 -5.05 -13.48
C LEU A 355 -11.57 -5.09 -12.83
N ASN A 356 -11.70 -4.56 -11.60
CA ASN A 356 -12.99 -4.52 -10.90
C ASN A 356 -14.03 -3.68 -11.64
N PHE A 357 -13.63 -2.54 -12.21
CA PHE A 357 -14.50 -1.71 -13.04
C PHE A 357 -14.98 -2.46 -14.30
N ASN A 358 -14.06 -3.10 -15.02
CA ASN A 358 -14.40 -3.80 -16.25
C ASN A 358 -15.24 -5.07 -15.99
N LYS A 359 -14.90 -5.85 -14.95
CA LYS A 359 -15.66 -7.05 -14.56
C LYS A 359 -17.08 -6.71 -14.06
N SER A 360 -17.26 -5.59 -13.36
CA SER A 360 -18.58 -5.20 -12.84
C SER A 360 -19.51 -4.63 -13.92
N LYS A 361 -18.96 -3.93 -14.93
CA LYS A 361 -19.76 -3.21 -15.93
C LYS A 361 -20.01 -3.97 -17.25
N TYR A 362 -19.14 -4.92 -17.65
CA TYR A 362 -19.17 -5.57 -18.97
C TYR A 362 -19.15 -7.11 -18.92
N ARG A 363 -19.81 -7.68 -17.90
CA ARG A 363 -19.72 -9.06 -17.39
C ARG A 363 -19.92 -10.22 -18.40
N SER A 364 -20.25 -10.01 -19.67
CA SER A 364 -20.70 -11.10 -20.55
C SER A 364 -19.67 -11.71 -21.50
N ARG A 365 -18.46 -11.15 -21.73
CA ARG A 365 -17.55 -11.68 -22.81
C ARG A 365 -16.02 -11.47 -22.63
N LEU A 366 -15.49 -11.30 -21.41
CA LEU A 366 -14.04 -11.15 -21.24
C LEU A 366 -13.34 -12.52 -21.25
N THR A 367 -12.39 -12.72 -22.17
CA THR A 367 -11.46 -13.87 -22.23
C THR A 367 -10.14 -13.49 -21.57
N ASP A 368 -9.25 -14.46 -21.36
CA ASP A 368 -7.92 -14.20 -20.79
C ASP A 368 -7.08 -13.25 -21.66
N ASP A 369 -7.19 -13.35 -22.99
CA ASP A 369 -6.55 -12.42 -23.92
C ASP A 369 -7.10 -10.98 -23.79
N HIS A 370 -8.42 -10.85 -23.59
CA HIS A 370 -9.03 -9.54 -23.35
C HIS A 370 -8.52 -8.92 -22.04
N LEU A 371 -8.33 -9.74 -21.00
CA LEU A 371 -7.73 -9.29 -19.74
C LEU A 371 -6.29 -8.83 -19.98
N GLN A 372 -5.44 -9.64 -20.60
CA GLN A 372 -4.04 -9.27 -20.82
C GLN A 372 -3.90 -7.96 -21.64
N ALA A 373 -4.72 -7.76 -22.66
CA ALA A 373 -4.73 -6.55 -23.48
C ALA A 373 -5.16 -5.30 -22.70
N ILE A 374 -6.26 -5.38 -21.93
CA ILE A 374 -6.73 -4.28 -21.07
C ILE A 374 -5.65 -3.90 -20.04
N LEU A 375 -4.94 -4.89 -19.51
CA LEU A 375 -3.93 -4.71 -18.49
C LEU A 375 -2.69 -3.99 -19.05
N ARG A 376 -2.21 -4.38 -20.23
CA ARG A 376 -1.11 -3.67 -20.93
C ARG A 376 -1.45 -2.20 -21.22
N VAL A 377 -2.69 -1.89 -21.54
CA VAL A 377 -3.13 -0.49 -21.81
C VAL A 377 -3.19 0.35 -20.54
N SER A 378 -3.63 -0.25 -19.42
CA SER A 378 -3.81 0.46 -18.15
C SER A 378 -2.50 0.73 -17.39
N THR A 379 -1.45 -0.05 -17.67
CA THR A 379 -0.09 0.15 -17.13
C THR A 379 0.80 1.03 -18.02
N ALA A 380 0.37 1.38 -19.25
CA ALA A 380 1.11 2.27 -20.14
C ALA A 380 1.16 3.73 -19.63
N PRO A 381 2.22 4.51 -19.95
CA PRO A 381 2.33 5.92 -19.59
C PRO A 381 1.20 6.78 -20.19
N PRO A 382 0.81 7.90 -19.54
CA PRO A 382 -0.36 8.70 -19.92
C PRO A 382 -0.36 9.20 -21.38
N SER A 383 0.82 9.46 -21.95
CA SER A 383 1.00 9.88 -23.35
C SER A 383 0.47 8.85 -24.35
N SER A 384 0.51 7.56 -24.01
CA SER A 384 0.01 6.46 -24.85
C SER A 384 -1.50 6.22 -24.68
N GLN A 385 -2.10 6.68 -23.57
CA GLN A 385 -3.53 6.50 -23.29
C GLN A 385 -4.41 7.51 -24.05
N MET A 386 -3.84 8.68 -24.39
CA MET A 386 -4.53 9.76 -25.12
C MET A 386 -4.97 9.36 -26.54
N TRP A 387 -4.21 8.48 -27.20
CA TRP A 387 -4.49 8.03 -28.57
C TRP A 387 -5.70 7.10 -28.70
N LEU A 388 -6.22 6.56 -27.60
CA LEU A 388 -7.34 5.61 -27.62
C LEU A 388 -8.71 6.27 -27.39
N GLY A 389 -8.76 7.55 -26.98
CA GLY A 389 -10.01 8.31 -26.96
C GLY A 389 -10.63 8.50 -28.35
N TYR A 390 -9.81 8.44 -29.40
CA TYR A 390 -10.21 8.63 -30.79
C TYR A 390 -10.44 7.33 -31.59
N ALA A 391 -9.99 6.17 -31.09
CA ALA A 391 -10.06 4.91 -31.84
C ALA A 391 -11.18 3.99 -31.33
N ARG A 392 -12.44 4.44 -31.46
CA ARG A 392 -13.60 3.51 -31.43
C ARG A 392 -13.72 2.85 -32.80
N GLY A 393 -13.09 1.69 -32.96
CA GLY A 393 -13.29 0.81 -34.12
C GLY A 393 -12.01 0.17 -34.65
N SER A 394 -11.90 -1.15 -34.48
CA SER A 394 -11.11 -2.06 -35.33
C SER A 394 -9.59 -1.88 -35.50
N ALA A 395 -8.84 -1.30 -34.55
CA ALA A 395 -7.38 -1.18 -34.66
C ALA A 395 -6.56 -1.91 -33.56
N ALA A 396 -7.09 -2.97 -32.95
CA ALA A 396 -6.35 -3.73 -31.92
C ALA A 396 -5.32 -4.74 -32.48
N ARG A 397 -5.21 -4.92 -33.81
CA ARG A 397 -4.35 -5.95 -34.42
C ARG A 397 -2.97 -5.47 -34.89
N SER A 398 -2.75 -4.17 -35.08
CA SER A 398 -1.46 -3.68 -35.65
C SER A 398 -0.40 -3.31 -34.61
N LEU A 399 -0.77 -3.11 -33.33
CA LEU A 399 0.19 -2.78 -32.25
C LEU A 399 0.92 -4.01 -31.69
N ALA A 400 0.37 -5.22 -31.86
CA ALA A 400 1.01 -6.47 -31.41
C ALA A 400 2.22 -6.90 -32.26
N ALA A 401 2.39 -6.33 -33.46
CA ALA A 401 3.49 -6.66 -34.37
C ALA A 401 4.74 -5.78 -34.17
N ARG A 402 4.62 -4.63 -33.48
CA ARG A 402 5.74 -3.70 -33.27
C ARG A 402 6.55 -3.91 -31.99
N SER A 403 6.14 -4.83 -31.11
CA SER A 403 6.89 -5.17 -29.88
C SER A 403 7.79 -6.41 -30.02
N ARG A 404 8.01 -6.92 -31.24
CA ARG A 404 8.88 -8.10 -31.50
C ARG A 404 10.29 -7.75 -31.97
N GLN A 405 10.71 -6.49 -31.86
CA GLN A 405 12.08 -6.07 -32.12
C GLN A 405 12.59 -5.16 -30.99
N GLU A 406 12.77 -5.73 -29.80
CA GLU A 406 13.71 -5.17 -28.84
C GLU A 406 15.03 -5.92 -28.97
N LYS A 407 16.10 -5.15 -29.18
CA LYS A 407 17.48 -5.61 -29.35
C LYS A 407 17.93 -6.45 -28.16
N PRO A 408 18.94 -7.34 -28.33
CA PRO A 408 19.52 -8.08 -27.21
C PRO A 408 19.96 -7.12 -26.11
N CYS A 409 19.53 -7.46 -24.90
CA CYS A 409 19.64 -6.67 -23.69
C CYS A 409 21.10 -6.62 -23.20
N SER A 410 21.64 -5.42 -22.92
CA SER A 410 23.02 -5.20 -22.47
C SER A 410 23.30 -5.72 -21.05
N GLU A 411 24.57 -5.97 -20.74
CA GLU A 411 25.09 -6.85 -19.67
C GLU A 411 24.90 -6.42 -18.20
N GLU A 412 24.32 -5.25 -17.87
CA GLU A 412 24.18 -4.80 -16.47
C GLU A 412 22.74 -4.40 -16.10
N GLN A 413 21.92 -5.33 -15.61
CA GLN A 413 20.57 -4.97 -15.16
C GLN A 413 20.14 -5.83 -13.97
N PHE A 414 19.62 -5.23 -12.89
CA PHE A 414 19.09 -5.96 -11.74
C PHE A 414 17.56 -6.07 -11.79
N MET A 415 16.97 -7.12 -11.23
CA MET A 415 15.54 -7.41 -11.34
C MET A 415 14.93 -7.73 -9.98
N PHE A 416 13.87 -7.02 -9.61
CA PHE A 416 13.08 -7.35 -8.42
C PHE A 416 11.64 -7.62 -8.85
N PHE A 417 11.01 -8.59 -8.20
CA PHE A 417 9.70 -9.08 -8.60
C PHE A 417 8.64 -8.80 -7.52
N ASN A 418 7.50 -8.24 -7.93
CA ASN A 418 6.31 -8.20 -7.11
C ASN A 418 5.42 -9.33 -7.59
N VAL A 419 5.17 -10.31 -6.72
CA VAL A 419 4.26 -11.41 -7.01
C VAL A 419 3.04 -11.21 -6.14
N SER A 420 2.01 -10.65 -6.74
CA SER A 420 0.72 -10.44 -6.08
C SER A 420 -0.28 -11.47 -6.60
N PHE A 421 -1.03 -12.09 -5.69
CA PHE A 421 -2.07 -13.06 -6.02
C PHE A 421 -3.45 -12.47 -5.72
N MET A 422 -4.32 -12.39 -6.73
CA MET A 422 -5.70 -11.94 -6.53
C MET A 422 -6.62 -12.55 -7.57
N PHE A 423 -7.84 -12.94 -7.19
CA PHE A 423 -8.86 -13.48 -8.09
C PHE A 423 -8.42 -14.68 -8.96
N ARG A 424 -7.58 -15.58 -8.42
CA ARG A 424 -6.97 -16.68 -9.20
C ARG A 424 -6.11 -16.17 -10.35
N THR A 425 -5.37 -15.09 -10.13
CA THR A 425 -4.45 -14.56 -11.13
C THR A 425 -3.16 -14.14 -10.44
N ILE A 426 -2.03 -14.57 -10.99
CA ILE A 426 -0.71 -14.13 -10.55
C ILE A 426 -0.31 -12.93 -11.39
N HIS A 427 0.01 -11.84 -10.71
CA HIS A 427 0.60 -10.66 -11.30
C HIS A 427 2.08 -10.65 -10.96
N VAL A 428 2.91 -10.83 -11.97
CA VAL A 428 4.36 -10.68 -11.85
C VAL A 428 4.71 -9.31 -12.39
N HIS A 429 5.14 -8.40 -11.52
CA HIS A 429 5.74 -7.15 -11.94
C HIS A 429 7.24 -7.27 -11.82
N LYS A 430 7.95 -6.62 -12.73
CA LYS A 430 9.40 -6.52 -12.73
C LYS A 430 9.77 -5.06 -12.65
N LYS A 431 10.78 -4.73 -11.86
CA LYS A 431 11.46 -3.44 -11.96
C LYS A 431 12.84 -3.66 -12.54
N VAL A 432 13.09 -3.07 -13.71
CA VAL A 432 14.39 -3.07 -14.39
C VAL A 432 14.96 -1.68 -14.34
N LYS A 433 16.26 -1.60 -14.06
CA LYS A 433 17.06 -0.39 -14.30
C LYS A 433 18.31 -0.78 -15.05
N ASP A 434 18.54 -0.05 -16.14
CA ASP A 434 19.80 0.04 -16.86
C ASP A 434 20.85 0.79 -16.04
#